data_AF-A0A2S5GAT6-F1
#
_entry.id   AF-A0A2S5GAT6-F1
#
_cell.length_a   1.000
_cell.length_b   1.000
_cell.length_c   1.000
_cell.angle_alpha   90.00
_cell.angle_beta   90.00
_cell.angle_gamma   90.00
#
_symmetry.space_group_name_H-M   'P 1'
#
loop_
_entity.id
_entity.type
_entity.pdbx_description
1 polymer ?
#
loop_
_entity_poly.entity_id
_entity_poly.type
_entity_poly.pdbx_seq_one_letter_code
_entity_poly.pdbx_strand_id
1 'polypeptide(L)'
;MDTKELSNQLEAMVDKYAELLIGEKDEESVEKIRQWILYNHIAKATPALAKHWNSLYPEGKEEMKKVVLEIQKKNKELKAKEE
;
A
#
# COMPACT_ATOMS: atom_id res chain seq x y z
N MET A 1 24.64 -6.58 7.74
CA MET A 1 23.42 -5.75 7.68
C MET A 1 22.65 -5.99 8.96
N ASP A 2 22.55 -4.98 9.80
CA ASP A 2 21.65 -5.04 10.95
C ASP A 2 20.20 -4.79 10.50
N THR A 3 19.24 -5.01 11.39
CA THR A 3 17.81 -4.87 11.08
C THR A 3 17.42 -3.44 10.72
N LYS A 4 18.17 -2.43 11.20
CA LYS A 4 17.88 -1.02 10.93
C LYS A 4 18.31 -0.64 9.52
N GLU A 5 19.49 -1.08 9.08
CA GLU A 5 19.98 -0.89 7.72
C GLU A 5 19.02 -1.53 6.69
N LEU A 6 18.53 -2.74 6.98
CA LEU A 6 17.52 -3.40 6.15
C LEU A 6 16.21 -2.60 6.07
N SER A 7 15.70 -2.10 7.20
CA SER A 7 14.46 -1.31 7.23
C SER A 7 14.57 -0.06 6.36
N ASN A 8 15.70 0.65 6.41
CA ASN A 8 15.92 1.84 5.59
C ASN A 8 15.97 1.50 4.09
N GLN A 9 16.59 0.39 3.71
CA GLN A 9 16.63 -0.06 2.32
C GLN A 9 15.23 -0.46 1.82
N LEU A 10 14.42 -1.12 2.66
CA LEU A 10 13.05 -1.45 2.33
C LEU A 10 12.16 -0.20 2.22
N GLU A 11 12.37 0.79 3.08
CA GLU A 11 11.66 2.08 3.00
C GLU A 11 11.96 2.79 1.68
N ALA A 12 13.23 2.91 1.30
CA ALA A 12 13.62 3.49 0.02
C ALA A 12 13.01 2.73 -1.20
N MET A 13 12.83 1.41 -1.08
CA MET A 13 12.15 0.62 -2.10
C MET A 13 10.66 0.97 -2.19
N VAL A 14 9.97 1.13 -1.06
CA VAL A 14 8.56 1.51 -1.03
C VAL A 14 8.36 2.93 -1.53
N ASP A 15 9.26 3.87 -1.18
CA ASP A 15 9.24 5.24 -1.70
C ASP A 15 9.31 5.25 -3.22
N LYS A 16 10.28 4.51 -3.79
CA LYS A 16 10.43 4.45 -5.23
C LYS A 16 9.23 3.77 -5.89
N TYR A 17 8.66 2.77 -5.24
CA TYR A 17 7.47 2.09 -5.73
C TYR A 17 6.24 3.01 -5.75
N ALA A 18 6.05 3.85 -4.73
CA ALA A 18 4.99 4.86 -4.71
C ALA A 18 5.17 5.89 -5.85
N GLU A 19 6.40 6.38 -6.04
CA GLU A 19 6.73 7.30 -7.14
C GLU A 19 6.36 6.70 -8.50
N LEU A 20 6.74 5.44 -8.75
CA LEU A 20 6.46 4.76 -10.02
C LEU A 20 4.98 4.40 -10.20
N LEU A 21 4.27 4.13 -9.11
CA LEU A 21 2.88 3.66 -9.18
C LEU A 21 1.88 4.81 -9.27
N ILE A 22 2.08 5.89 -8.52
CA ILE A 22 1.11 6.98 -8.39
C ILE A 22 1.70 8.37 -8.62
N GLY A 23 3.02 8.48 -8.87
CA GLY A 23 3.68 9.74 -9.16
C GLY A 23 3.99 10.57 -7.91
N GLU A 24 3.77 10.01 -6.72
CA GLU A 24 3.87 10.69 -5.43
C GLU A 24 4.78 9.92 -4.48
N LYS A 25 5.50 10.63 -3.62
CA LYS A 25 6.43 10.08 -2.61
C LYS A 25 6.38 10.82 -1.28
N ASP A 26 5.28 11.55 -1.02
CA ASP A 26 5.04 12.13 0.29
C ASP A 26 4.73 11.03 1.32
N GLU A 27 4.93 11.35 2.59
CA GLU A 27 4.83 10.40 3.70
C GLU A 27 3.46 9.70 3.77
N GLU A 28 2.37 10.43 3.51
CA GLU A 28 1.02 9.86 3.54
C GLU A 28 0.81 8.85 2.40
N SER A 29 1.22 9.21 1.18
CA SER A 29 1.13 8.34 0.01
C SER A 29 1.97 7.07 0.18
N VAL A 30 3.21 7.19 0.66
CA VAL A 30 4.09 6.05 0.92
C VAL A 30 3.48 5.12 1.97
N GLU A 31 2.91 5.66 3.04
CA GLU A 31 2.29 4.87 4.09
C GLU A 31 1.03 4.13 3.60
N LYS A 32 0.19 4.77 2.78
CA LYS A 32 -0.95 4.10 2.12
C LYS A 32 -0.50 2.94 1.22
N ILE A 33 0.58 3.11 0.46
CA ILE A 33 1.17 2.05 -0.36
C ILE A 33 1.67 0.90 0.53
N ARG A 34 2.36 1.20 1.63
CA ARG A 34 2.86 0.21 2.59
C ARG A 34 1.70 -0.61 3.20
N GLN A 35 0.66 0.06 3.66
CA GLN A 35 -0.55 -0.57 4.20
C GLN A 35 -1.23 -1.46 3.16
N TRP A 36 -1.36 -0.97 1.92
CA TRP A 36 -1.92 -1.72 0.81
C TRP A 36 -1.13 -2.99 0.48
N ILE A 37 0.20 -2.90 0.38
CA ILE A 37 1.08 -4.06 0.14
C ILE A 37 0.90 -5.10 1.25
N LEU A 38 0.97 -4.66 2.51
CA LEU A 38 0.87 -5.54 3.67
C LEU A 38 -0.49 -6.25 3.71
N TYR A 39 -1.57 -5.48 3.63
CA TYR A 39 -2.92 -6.02 3.68
C TYR A 39 -3.16 -7.02 2.54
N ASN A 40 -2.77 -6.70 1.30
CA ASN A 40 -2.96 -7.61 0.18
C ASN A 40 -2.11 -8.86 0.27
N HIS A 41 -0.85 -8.73 0.73
CA HIS A 41 0.01 -9.89 0.93
C HIS A 41 -0.62 -10.86 1.92
N ILE A 42 -1.09 -10.37 3.08
CA ILE A 42 -1.76 -11.19 4.09
C ILE A 42 -3.08 -11.75 3.56
N ALA A 43 -3.90 -10.94 2.89
CA ALA A 43 -5.18 -11.39 2.35
C ALA A 43 -5.01 -12.51 1.30
N LYS A 44 -3.92 -12.46 0.52
CA LYS A 44 -3.58 -13.51 -0.47
C LYS A 44 -2.93 -14.74 0.18
N ALA A 45 -1.99 -14.54 1.09
CA ALA A 45 -1.23 -15.63 1.71
C ALA A 45 -2.05 -16.38 2.77
N THR A 46 -2.85 -15.64 3.56
CA THR A 46 -3.63 -16.18 4.68
C THR A 46 -5.04 -15.58 4.70
N PRO A 47 -5.95 -15.99 3.78
CA PRO A 47 -7.29 -15.42 3.67
C PRO A 47 -8.13 -15.51 4.96
N ALA A 48 -7.93 -16.57 5.75
CA ALA A 48 -8.62 -16.75 7.03
C ALA A 48 -8.26 -15.64 8.04
N LEU A 49 -6.99 -15.21 8.07
CA LEU A 49 -6.52 -14.14 8.95
C LEU A 49 -7.09 -12.79 8.51
N ALA A 50 -7.04 -12.49 7.22
CA ALA A 50 -7.65 -11.26 6.70
C ALA A 50 -9.17 -11.23 6.94
N LYS A 51 -9.87 -12.37 6.80
CA LYS A 51 -11.30 -12.48 7.12
C LYS A 51 -11.56 -12.22 8.59
N HIS A 52 -10.75 -12.80 9.49
CA HIS A 52 -10.86 -12.58 10.92
C HIS A 52 -10.65 -11.10 11.28
N TRP A 53 -9.59 -10.48 10.78
CA TRP A 53 -9.31 -9.06 10.99
C TRP A 53 -10.43 -8.16 10.45
N ASN A 54 -10.94 -8.46 9.26
CA ASN A 54 -12.07 -7.74 8.65
C ASN A 54 -13.37 -7.84 9.47
N SER A 55 -13.58 -8.94 10.19
CA SER A 55 -14.72 -9.10 11.09
C SER A 55 -14.54 -8.36 12.42
N LEU A 56 -13.29 -8.24 12.90
CA LEU A 56 -12.97 -7.46 14.11
C LEU A 56 -12.99 -5.96 13.87
N TYR A 57 -12.58 -5.51 12.67
CA TYR A 57 -12.42 -4.10 12.32
C TYR A 57 -13.15 -3.77 11.00
N PRO A 58 -14.50 -3.71 11.00
CA PRO A 58 -15.26 -3.44 9.79
C PRO A 58 -14.95 -2.06 9.19
N GLU A 59 -14.78 -1.03 10.01
CA GLU A 59 -14.28 0.29 9.59
C GLU A 59 -12.88 0.23 8.96
N GLY A 60 -11.96 -0.56 9.54
CA GLY A 60 -10.63 -0.76 8.96
C GLY A 60 -10.67 -1.40 7.58
N LYS A 61 -11.57 -2.38 7.38
CA LYS A 61 -11.83 -2.98 6.06
C LYS A 61 -12.36 -1.94 5.06
N GLU A 62 -13.31 -1.10 5.45
CA GLU A 62 -13.83 -0.06 4.57
C GLU A 62 -12.74 0.98 4.22
N GLU A 63 -11.86 1.32 5.17
CA GLU A 63 -10.74 2.22 4.90
C GLU A 63 -9.75 1.62 3.92
N MET A 64 -9.39 0.34 4.06
CA MET A 64 -8.53 -0.35 3.08
C MET A 64 -9.13 -0.34 1.67
N LYS A 65 -10.46 -0.43 1.52
CA LYS A 65 -11.11 -0.28 0.21
C LYS A 65 -10.90 1.12 -0.36
N LYS A 66 -11.02 2.17 0.45
CA LYS A 66 -10.76 3.55 0.00
C LYS A 66 -9.32 3.72 -0.44
N VAL A 67 -8.37 3.20 0.35
CA VAL A 67 -6.94 3.21 0.00
C VAL A 67 -6.69 2.54 -1.36
N VAL A 68 -7.26 1.35 -1.59
CA VAL A 68 -7.14 0.65 -2.89
C VAL A 68 -7.70 1.49 -4.04
N LEU A 69 -8.89 2.08 -3.86
CA LEU A 69 -9.53 2.90 -4.88
C LEU A 69 -8.74 4.18 -5.17
N GLU A 70 -8.18 4.82 -4.15
CA GLU A 70 -7.32 6.00 -4.31
C GLU A 70 -6.06 5.66 -5.12
N ILE A 71 -5.38 4.56 -4.79
CA ILE A 71 -4.19 4.09 -5.52
C ILE A 71 -4.53 3.82 -6.99
N GLN A 72 -5.65 3.12 -7.25
CA GLN A 72 -6.09 2.83 -8.63
C GLN A 72 -6.41 4.10 -9.41
N LYS A 73 -7.09 5.07 -8.77
CA LYS A 73 -7.40 6.36 -9.37
C LYS A 73 -6.12 7.12 -9.73
N LYS A 74 -5.19 7.28 -8.78
CA LYS A 74 -3.92 7.99 -9.02
C LYS A 74 -3.07 7.31 -10.08
N ASN A 75 -2.98 5.97 -10.08
CA ASN A 75 -2.25 5.24 -11.13
C ASN A 75 -2.84 5.49 -12.52
N LYS A 76 -4.18 5.50 -12.64
CA LYS A 76 -4.86 5.80 -13.90
C LYS A 76 -4.60 7.23 -14.36
N GLU A 77 -4.66 8.19 -13.44
CA GLU A 77 -4.37 9.61 -13.72
C GLU A 77 -2.92 9.84 -14.14
N LEU A 78 -1.95 9.14 -13.52
CA LEU A 78 -0.55 9.19 -13.91
C LEU A 78 -0.36 8.68 -15.34
N LYS A 79 -0.87 7.49 -15.65
CA LYS A 79 -0.74 6.90 -16.99
C LYS A 79 -1.35 7.78 -18.07
N ALA A 80 -2.51 8.39 -17.79
CA ALA A 80 -3.16 9.30 -18.74
C ALA A 80 -2.39 10.62 -18.99
N LYS A 81 -1.44 11.00 -18.11
CA LYS A 81 -0.55 12.16 -18.32
C LYS A 81 0.72 11.79 -19.08
N GLU A 82 1.09 10.52 -19.11
CA GLU A 82 2.26 9.98 -19.81
C GLU A 82 1.97 9.62 -21.27
N GLU A 83 0.68 9.57 -21.65
CA GLU A 83 0.17 9.40 -23.02
C GLU A 83 0.08 10.73 -23.79
#